data_AF-A0A963TDP4-F1
#
_entry.id   AF-A0A963TDP4-F1
#
_cell.length_a   1.000
_cell.length_b   1.000
_cell.length_c   1.000
_cell.angle_alpha   90.00
_cell.angle_beta   90.00
_cell.angle_gamma   90.00
#
_symmetry.space_group_name_H-M   'P 1'
#
loop_
_entity.id
_entity.type
_entity.pdbx_description
1 polymer ?
#
loop_
_entity_poly.entity_id
_entity_poly.type
_entity_poly.pdbx_seq_one_letter_code
_entity_poly.pdbx_strand_id
1 'polypeptide(L)'
;MSDRADKDGPAKPEDEFRRLGPLWQGVLVLGMAIALFLSAYQVFNLGRYTGYVPIENQYYYAVVAVLLPLAYIVFPISGRPGWDRLAWYDVVLFLASFGVFAFLAVSADRIVEEGWEFSAPDTMQWTGLAACLLALEATRRAGGLVVTAIIVLFAIYPLFAGSLPGVLEGSSESLGDTAAFYALSTEALIGIPIRAFAGLVL
;
A
#
# COMPACT_ATOMS: atom_id res chain seq x y z
N MET A 1 37.02 -37.02 1.25
CA MET A 1 36.29 -36.62 2.48
C MET A 1 36.44 -35.12 2.70
N SER A 2 36.07 -34.30 1.71
CA SER A 2 36.22 -32.84 1.74
C SER A 2 35.34 -32.20 0.67
N ASP A 3 34.02 -32.39 0.76
CA ASP A 3 33.08 -31.78 -0.21
C ASP A 3 31.66 -31.58 0.34
N ARG A 4 31.56 -31.20 1.63
CA ARG A 4 30.28 -30.95 2.32
C ARG A 4 30.29 -29.68 3.18
N ALA A 5 31.25 -28.78 3.00
CA ALA A 5 31.47 -27.64 3.89
C ALA A 5 31.11 -26.28 3.27
N ASP A 6 30.50 -26.22 2.09
CA ASP A 6 30.18 -24.97 1.40
C ASP A 6 28.69 -24.85 1.04
N LYS A 7 27.81 -25.06 2.04
CA LYS A 7 26.36 -24.79 1.89
C LYS A 7 25.74 -23.94 2.99
N ASP A 8 26.50 -23.61 4.03
CA ASP A 8 26.01 -22.83 5.18
C ASP A 8 26.79 -21.52 5.36
N GLY A 9 27.01 -20.79 4.26
CA GLY A 9 27.35 -19.37 4.34
C GLY A 9 26.10 -18.55 4.67
N PRO A 10 26.19 -17.43 5.43
CA PRO A 10 25.03 -16.57 5.66
C PRO A 10 24.43 -16.15 4.31
N ALA A 11 23.10 -16.29 4.18
CA ALA A 11 22.38 -15.92 2.96
C ALA A 11 22.83 -14.53 2.51
N LYS A 12 23.33 -14.43 1.28
CA LYS A 12 23.84 -13.18 0.75
C LYS A 12 22.64 -12.23 0.56
N PRO A 13 22.74 -10.94 0.90
CA PRO A 13 21.63 -9.98 0.73
C PRO A 13 21.15 -9.86 -0.73
N GLU A 14 22.01 -10.24 -1.68
CA GLU A 14 21.73 -10.35 -3.11
C GLU A 14 20.77 -11.48 -3.50
N ASP A 15 20.53 -12.46 -2.61
CA ASP A 15 19.57 -13.56 -2.84
C ASP A 15 18.13 -13.20 -2.43
N GLU A 16 17.91 -12.05 -1.77
CA GLU A 16 16.58 -11.63 -1.32
C GLU A 16 15.77 -10.96 -2.46
N PHE A 17 16.46 -10.39 -3.46
CA PHE A 17 15.84 -9.64 -4.55
C PHE A 17 15.67 -10.48 -5.82
N ARG A 18 14.50 -10.36 -6.46
CA ARG A 18 14.19 -11.06 -7.72
C ARG A 18 15.07 -10.53 -8.86
N ARG A 19 15.68 -11.43 -9.64
CA ARG A 19 16.24 -11.06 -10.95
C ARG A 19 15.08 -10.76 -11.90
N LEU A 20 14.90 -9.48 -12.21
CA LEU A 20 13.79 -8.99 -13.03
C LEU A 20 14.18 -8.93 -14.50
N GLY A 21 13.26 -9.34 -15.38
CA GLY A 21 13.40 -9.10 -16.81
C GLY A 21 13.42 -7.60 -17.15
N PRO A 22 13.98 -7.22 -18.31
CA PRO A 22 14.18 -5.81 -18.68
C PRO A 22 12.89 -4.99 -18.73
N LEU A 23 11.75 -5.61 -19.06
CA LEU A 23 10.45 -4.95 -19.03
C LEU A 23 10.05 -4.50 -17.62
N TRP A 24 10.20 -5.37 -16.63
CA TRP A 24 9.81 -5.08 -15.24
C TRP A 24 10.78 -4.11 -14.56
N GLN A 25 12.06 -4.16 -14.95
CA GLN A 25 13.01 -3.11 -14.57
C GLN A 25 12.59 -1.75 -15.13
N GLY A 26 12.16 -1.69 -16.39
CA GLY A 26 11.61 -0.48 -17.00
C GLY A 26 10.38 0.05 -16.25
N VAL A 27 9.45 -0.84 -15.87
CA VAL A 27 8.27 -0.47 -15.06
C VAL A 27 8.67 0.08 -13.69
N LEU A 28 9.65 -0.52 -13.02
CA LEU A 28 10.16 -0.01 -11.74
C LEU A 28 10.79 1.37 -11.87
N VAL A 29 11.67 1.56 -12.85
CA VAL A 29 12.32 2.85 -13.10
C VAL A 29 11.28 3.91 -13.46
N LEU A 30 10.31 3.57 -14.31
CA LEU A 30 9.23 4.48 -14.69
C LEU A 30 8.35 4.83 -13.49
N GLY A 31 7.96 3.86 -12.67
CA GLY A 31 7.17 4.11 -11.47
C GLY A 31 7.89 5.01 -10.48
N MET A 32 9.18 4.77 -10.23
CA MET A 32 10.00 5.66 -9.39
C MET A 32 10.12 7.07 -9.97
N ALA A 33 10.33 7.19 -11.29
CA ALA A 33 10.39 8.49 -11.96
C ALA A 33 9.04 9.25 -11.86
N ILE A 34 7.91 8.55 -11.98
CA ILE A 34 6.58 9.14 -11.79
C ILE A 34 6.40 9.60 -10.35
N ALA A 35 6.76 8.79 -9.36
CA ALA A 35 6.65 9.17 -7.94
C ALA A 35 7.51 10.41 -7.61
N LEU A 36 8.74 10.47 -8.12
CA LEU A 36 9.60 11.64 -7.98
C LEU A 36 9.02 12.87 -8.68
N PHE A 37 8.46 12.70 -9.88
CA PHE A 37 7.80 13.78 -10.58
C PHE A 37 6.58 14.32 -9.81
N LEU A 38 5.75 13.43 -9.24
CA LEU A 38 4.61 13.81 -8.40
C LEU A 38 5.08 14.60 -7.16
N SER A 39 6.15 14.14 -6.49
CA SER A 39 6.74 14.87 -5.35
C SER A 39 7.23 16.25 -5.77
N ALA A 40 8.01 16.35 -6.84
CA ALA A 40 8.48 17.63 -7.37
C ALA A 40 7.31 18.55 -7.75
N TYR A 41 6.25 18.01 -8.36
CA TYR A 41 5.04 18.77 -8.71
C TYR A 41 4.38 19.40 -7.48
N GLN A 42 4.27 18.64 -6.39
CA GLN A 42 3.69 19.10 -5.13
C GLN A 42 4.60 20.09 -4.41
N VAL A 43 5.88 19.76 -4.22
CA VAL A 43 6.86 20.55 -3.45
C VAL A 43 7.14 21.89 -4.10
N PHE A 44 7.35 21.92 -5.42
CA PHE A 44 7.56 23.18 -6.14
C PHE A 44 6.26 23.92 -6.43
N ASN A 45 5.11 23.35 -6.04
CA ASN A 45 3.79 23.86 -6.33
C ASN A 45 3.64 24.22 -7.83
N LEU A 46 4.05 23.29 -8.70
CA LEU A 46 4.00 23.49 -10.15
C LEU A 46 2.56 23.69 -10.64
N GLY A 47 1.59 23.28 -9.83
CA GLY A 47 0.17 23.61 -9.97
C GLY A 47 -0.11 25.10 -10.16
N ARG A 48 0.72 25.99 -9.61
CA ARG A 48 0.64 27.44 -9.87
C ARG A 48 0.79 27.80 -11.35
N TYR A 49 1.60 27.05 -12.09
CA TYR A 49 1.89 27.30 -13.50
C TYR A 49 0.95 26.54 -14.45
N THR A 50 0.50 25.36 -14.05
CA THR A 50 -0.41 24.51 -14.83
C THR A 50 -1.90 24.80 -14.55
N GLY A 51 -2.20 25.54 -13.48
CA GLY A 51 -3.55 25.88 -13.04
C GLY A 51 -4.24 24.79 -12.21
N TYR A 52 -3.53 23.72 -11.84
CA TYR A 52 -4.09 22.59 -11.09
C TYR A 52 -3.23 22.24 -9.87
N VAL A 53 -3.76 22.46 -8.67
CA VAL A 53 -3.09 22.11 -7.40
C VAL A 53 -3.86 20.94 -6.78
N PRO A 54 -3.31 19.71 -6.78
CA PRO A 54 -3.97 18.58 -6.14
C PRO A 54 -4.00 18.79 -4.63
N ILE A 55 -5.10 18.36 -4.01
CA ILE A 55 -5.20 18.31 -2.56
C ILE A 55 -4.23 17.27 -1.99
N GLU A 56 -3.87 17.40 -0.71
CA GLU A 56 -2.87 16.52 -0.08
C GLU A 56 -3.28 15.04 -0.15
N ASN A 57 -4.54 14.71 0.14
CA ASN A 57 -5.04 13.33 0.04
C ASN A 57 -4.90 12.76 -1.36
N GLN A 58 -5.22 13.55 -2.37
CA GLN A 58 -5.07 13.15 -3.76
C GLN A 58 -3.62 12.84 -4.11
N TYR A 59 -2.70 13.71 -3.68
CA TYR A 59 -1.26 13.50 -3.86
C TYR A 59 -0.81 12.18 -3.20
N TYR A 60 -1.19 11.94 -1.95
CA TYR A 60 -0.81 10.72 -1.24
C TYR A 60 -1.40 9.46 -1.88
N TYR A 61 -2.68 9.47 -2.30
CA TYR A 61 -3.26 8.35 -3.04
C TYR A 61 -2.56 8.11 -4.38
N ALA A 62 -2.17 9.16 -5.09
CA ALA A 62 -1.43 9.04 -6.35
C ALA A 62 -0.04 8.41 -6.13
N VAL A 63 0.69 8.83 -5.09
CA VAL A 63 1.97 8.23 -4.72
C VAL A 63 1.81 6.75 -4.37
N VAL A 64 0.81 6.39 -3.56
CA VAL A 64 0.54 4.99 -3.20
C VAL A 64 0.10 4.18 -4.43
N ALA A 65 -0.71 4.75 -5.32
CA ALA A 65 -1.12 4.13 -6.58
C ALA A 65 0.07 3.77 -7.47
N VAL A 66 1.15 4.53 -7.41
CA VAL A 66 2.36 4.27 -8.18
C VAL A 66 3.28 3.29 -7.46
N LEU A 67 3.51 3.46 -6.16
CA LEU A 67 4.54 2.74 -5.42
C LEU A 67 4.08 1.38 -4.88
N LEU A 68 2.86 1.28 -4.37
CA LEU A 68 2.36 0.04 -3.78
C LEU A 68 2.31 -1.12 -4.79
N PRO A 69 1.88 -0.92 -6.06
CA PRO A 69 1.98 -1.98 -7.06
C PRO A 69 3.40 -2.50 -7.28
N LEU A 70 4.42 -1.63 -7.21
CA LEU A 70 5.82 -2.02 -7.39
C LEU A 70 6.29 -3.01 -6.31
N ALA A 71 5.69 -2.96 -5.12
CA ALA A 71 5.99 -3.91 -4.05
C ALA A 71 5.73 -5.37 -4.48
N TYR A 72 4.71 -5.65 -5.31
CA TYR A 72 4.44 -7.01 -5.79
C TYR A 72 5.44 -7.50 -6.85
N ILE A 73 6.11 -6.57 -7.54
CA ILE A 73 7.17 -6.89 -8.51
C ILE A 73 8.47 -7.19 -7.76
N VAL A 74 8.81 -6.35 -6.77
CA VAL A 74 10.05 -6.44 -6.00
C VAL A 74 10.05 -7.62 -5.03
N PHE A 75 8.95 -7.81 -4.27
CA PHE A 75 8.87 -8.80 -3.21
C PHE A 75 8.07 -10.05 -3.65
N PRO A 76 8.73 -11.20 -3.87
CA PRO A 76 8.04 -12.43 -4.28
C PRO A 76 7.27 -13.08 -3.12
N ILE A 77 6.17 -13.77 -3.43
CA ILE A 77 5.33 -14.49 -2.43
C ILE A 77 6.12 -15.48 -1.58
N SER A 78 7.07 -16.21 -2.16
CA SER A 78 7.66 -17.41 -1.53
C SER A 78 8.92 -17.16 -0.72
N GLY A 79 9.40 -15.92 -0.58
CA GLY A 79 10.69 -15.61 0.08
C GLY A 79 11.89 -16.38 -0.50
N ARG A 80 11.69 -17.04 -1.65
CA ARG A 80 12.69 -17.83 -2.36
C ARG A 80 12.83 -17.24 -3.76
N PRO A 81 14.03 -16.77 -4.16
CA PRO A 81 14.31 -16.23 -5.49
C PRO A 81 14.30 -17.39 -6.51
N GLY A 82 13.10 -17.87 -6.83
CA GLY A 82 12.94 -19.22 -7.34
C GLY A 82 12.36 -19.36 -8.73
N TRP A 83 11.99 -18.29 -9.44
CA TRP A 83 11.43 -18.40 -10.80
C TRP A 83 11.72 -17.12 -11.59
N ASP A 84 12.45 -17.27 -12.70
CA ASP A 84 12.85 -16.23 -13.68
C ASP A 84 11.69 -15.42 -14.29
N ARG A 85 10.44 -15.73 -13.93
CA ARG A 85 9.24 -15.14 -14.50
C ARG A 85 8.35 -14.56 -13.40
N LEU A 86 7.86 -13.34 -13.63
CA LEU A 86 6.83 -12.75 -12.79
C LEU A 86 5.58 -13.64 -12.85
N ALA A 87 5.05 -13.99 -11.68
CA ALA A 87 3.88 -14.84 -11.62
C ALA A 87 2.63 -14.06 -12.01
N TRP A 88 1.65 -14.72 -12.63
CA TRP A 88 0.43 -14.06 -13.09
C TRP A 88 -0.34 -13.38 -11.95
N TYR A 89 -0.29 -13.94 -10.73
CA TYR A 89 -0.93 -13.36 -9.56
C TYR A 89 -0.25 -12.05 -9.10
N ASP A 90 1.06 -11.90 -9.31
CA ASP A 90 1.78 -10.64 -9.01
C ASP A 90 1.34 -9.53 -9.97
N VAL A 91 1.10 -9.87 -11.24
CA VAL A 91 0.56 -8.94 -12.25
C VAL A 91 -0.87 -8.53 -11.90
N VAL A 92 -1.71 -9.49 -11.48
CA VAL A 92 -3.09 -9.19 -11.07
C VAL A 92 -3.11 -8.26 -9.86
N LEU A 93 -2.28 -8.52 -8.84
CA LEU A 93 -2.18 -7.66 -7.65
C LEU A 93 -1.61 -6.29 -7.96
N PHE A 94 -0.64 -6.21 -8.88
CA PHE A 94 -0.12 -4.95 -9.40
C PHE A 94 -1.24 -4.12 -10.03
N LEU A 95 -1.99 -4.70 -10.98
CA LEU A 95 -3.06 -3.99 -11.69
C LEU A 95 -4.23 -3.64 -10.78
N ALA A 96 -4.61 -4.54 -9.87
CA ALA A 96 -5.67 -4.30 -8.90
C ALA A 96 -5.30 -3.15 -7.95
N SER A 97 -4.07 -3.14 -7.44
CA SER A 97 -3.61 -2.06 -6.55
C SER A 97 -3.51 -0.74 -7.28
N PHE A 98 -2.94 -0.73 -8.49
CA PHE A 98 -2.91 0.49 -9.30
C PHE A 98 -4.33 1.02 -9.54
N GLY A 99 -5.25 0.15 -9.95
CA GLY A 99 -6.64 0.53 -10.24
C GLY A 99 -7.39 1.07 -9.01
N VAL A 100 -7.30 0.40 -7.87
CA VAL A 100 -7.98 0.80 -6.62
C VAL A 100 -7.44 2.15 -6.13
N PHE A 101 -6.12 2.31 -6.00
CA PHE A 101 -5.55 3.55 -5.48
C PHE A 101 -5.63 4.71 -6.48
N ALA A 102 -5.58 4.44 -7.79
CA ALA A 102 -5.85 5.47 -8.79
C ALA A 102 -7.31 5.95 -8.72
N PHE A 103 -8.26 5.03 -8.49
CA PHE A 103 -9.67 5.38 -8.30
C PHE A 103 -9.88 6.22 -7.02
N LEU A 104 -9.19 5.89 -5.93
CA LEU A 104 -9.18 6.71 -4.72
C LEU A 104 -8.56 8.09 -4.95
N ALA A 105 -7.47 8.17 -5.72
CA ALA A 105 -6.84 9.45 -6.06
C ALA A 105 -7.78 10.35 -6.86
N VAL A 106 -8.50 9.82 -7.85
CA VAL A 106 -9.50 10.59 -8.61
C VAL A 106 -10.71 10.97 -7.77
N SER A 107 -11.06 10.15 -6.76
CA SER A 107 -12.19 10.40 -5.87
C SER A 107 -11.83 11.22 -4.63
N ALA A 108 -10.58 11.67 -4.50
CA ALA A 108 -10.04 12.27 -3.28
C ALA A 108 -10.80 13.53 -2.81
N ASP A 109 -11.18 14.42 -3.73
CA ASP A 109 -11.95 15.62 -3.38
C ASP A 109 -13.30 15.23 -2.77
N ARG A 110 -14.00 14.27 -3.39
CA ARG A 110 -15.30 13.77 -2.91
C ARG A 110 -15.19 13.06 -1.57
N ILE A 111 -14.12 12.29 -1.36
CA ILE A 111 -13.85 11.61 -0.09
C ILE A 111 -13.83 12.64 1.06
N VAL A 112 -13.17 13.77 0.85
CA VAL A 112 -13.05 14.84 1.85
C VAL A 112 -14.34 15.65 1.97
N GLU A 113 -14.92 16.09 0.84
CA GLU A 113 -16.12 16.94 0.83
C GLU A 113 -17.35 16.23 1.39
N GLU A 114 -17.51 14.93 1.12
CA GLU A 114 -18.66 14.14 1.54
C GLU A 114 -18.42 13.39 2.87
N GLY A 115 -17.22 13.51 3.47
CA GLY A 115 -16.91 12.88 4.76
C GLY A 115 -17.01 11.35 4.73
N TRP A 116 -16.62 10.73 3.61
CA TRP A 116 -16.79 9.29 3.40
C TRP A 116 -15.99 8.42 4.37
N GLU A 117 -15.06 8.98 5.14
CA GLU A 117 -14.41 8.26 6.25
C GLU A 117 -15.40 7.85 7.36
N PHE A 118 -16.53 8.54 7.51
CA PHE A 118 -17.57 8.22 8.49
C PHE A 118 -18.89 7.73 7.87
N SER A 119 -19.15 8.09 6.61
CA SER A 119 -20.40 7.71 5.93
C SER A 119 -20.16 7.44 4.43
N ALA A 120 -19.30 6.47 4.13
CA ALA A 120 -19.04 6.05 2.76
C ALA A 120 -20.27 5.35 2.14
N PRO A 121 -20.58 5.61 0.86
CA PRO A 121 -21.51 4.77 0.11
C PRO A 121 -20.94 3.35 -0.07
N ASP A 122 -21.79 2.35 -0.27
CA ASP A 122 -21.40 0.93 -0.40
C ASP A 122 -20.22 0.71 -1.35
N THR A 123 -20.22 1.38 -2.51
CA THR A 123 -19.14 1.29 -3.50
C THR A 123 -17.77 1.67 -2.90
N MET A 124 -17.75 2.71 -2.06
CA MET A 124 -16.53 3.19 -1.42
C MET A 124 -16.12 2.33 -0.22
N GLN A 125 -17.08 1.73 0.49
CA GLN A 125 -16.79 0.73 1.51
C GLN A 125 -16.08 -0.49 0.91
N TRP A 126 -16.58 -1.01 -0.22
CA TRP A 126 -15.95 -2.12 -0.93
C TRP A 126 -14.58 -1.75 -1.52
N THR A 127 -14.45 -0.52 -2.03
CA THR A 127 -13.16 0.00 -2.51
C THR A 127 -12.15 0.12 -1.37
N GLY A 128 -12.57 0.64 -0.22
CA GLY A 128 -11.74 0.74 0.98
C GLY A 128 -11.29 -0.62 1.49
N LEU A 129 -12.20 -1.59 1.52
CA LEU A 129 -11.87 -2.98 1.87
C LEU A 129 -10.84 -3.58 0.90
N ALA A 130 -11.00 -3.36 -0.40
CA ALA A 130 -10.03 -3.78 -1.41
C ALA A 130 -8.66 -3.11 -1.18
N ALA A 131 -8.63 -1.81 -0.90
CA ALA A 131 -7.40 -1.07 -0.60
C ALA A 131 -6.69 -1.64 0.64
N CYS A 132 -7.42 -1.90 1.72
CA CYS A 132 -6.89 -2.51 2.94
C CYS A 132 -6.31 -3.90 2.69
N LEU A 133 -7.02 -4.77 1.96
CA LEU A 133 -6.56 -6.13 1.68
C LEU A 133 -5.29 -6.13 0.81
N LEU A 134 -5.24 -5.26 -0.20
CA LEU A 134 -4.07 -5.09 -1.06
C LEU A 134 -2.89 -4.55 -0.24
N ALA A 135 -3.11 -3.53 0.58
CA ALA A 135 -2.07 -3.02 1.47
C ALA A 135 -1.55 -4.07 2.45
N LEU A 136 -2.44 -4.86 3.07
CA LEU A 136 -2.06 -5.95 3.97
C LEU A 136 -1.23 -7.03 3.27
N GLU A 137 -1.58 -7.39 2.03
CA GLU A 137 -0.82 -8.35 1.24
C GLU A 137 0.56 -7.81 0.85
N ALA A 138 0.65 -6.53 0.49
CA ALA A 138 1.94 -5.86 0.28
C ALA A 138 2.79 -5.87 1.56
N THR A 139 2.19 -5.57 2.72
CA THR A 139 2.87 -5.65 4.03
C THR A 139 3.30 -7.08 4.35
N ARG A 140 2.49 -8.10 4.04
CA ARG A 140 2.83 -9.51 4.26
C ARG A 140 4.08 -9.92 3.48
N ARG A 141 4.23 -9.40 2.25
CA ARG A 141 5.38 -9.67 1.38
C ARG A 141 6.64 -8.93 1.84
N ALA A 142 6.52 -7.69 2.28
CA ALA A 142 7.66 -6.86 2.67
C ALA A 142 8.09 -7.06 4.14
N GLY A 143 7.13 -7.16 5.06
CA GLY A 143 7.36 -7.26 6.51
C GLY A 143 7.17 -8.67 7.10
N GLY A 144 6.73 -9.63 6.28
CA GLY A 144 6.52 -11.02 6.71
C GLY A 144 5.25 -11.25 7.52
N LEU A 145 5.00 -12.51 7.88
CA LEU A 145 3.75 -12.94 8.51
C LEU A 145 3.53 -12.36 9.91
N VAL A 146 4.60 -12.17 10.69
CA VAL A 146 4.50 -11.69 12.08
C VAL A 146 3.94 -10.26 12.12
N VAL A 147 4.50 -9.37 11.29
CA VAL A 147 4.04 -7.97 11.21
C VAL A 147 2.59 -7.91 10.74
N THR A 148 2.25 -8.64 9.68
CA THR A 148 0.86 -8.69 9.18
C THR A 148 -0.11 -9.24 10.21
N ALA A 149 0.26 -10.29 10.96
CA ALA A 149 -0.62 -10.84 11.99
C ALA A 149 -0.94 -9.82 13.08
N ILE A 150 0.05 -9.03 13.52
CA ILE A 150 -0.14 -7.96 14.49
C ILE A 150 -1.07 -6.89 13.92
N ILE A 151 -0.84 -6.44 12.68
CA ILE A 151 -1.69 -5.43 12.05
C ILE A 151 -3.13 -5.93 11.92
N VAL A 152 -3.33 -7.17 11.46
CA VAL A 152 -4.67 -7.77 11.32
C VAL A 152 -5.37 -7.86 12.66
N LEU A 153 -4.66 -8.25 13.73
CA LEU A 153 -5.23 -8.32 15.08
C LEU A 153 -5.81 -6.98 15.54
N PHE A 154 -5.09 -5.88 15.31
CA PHE A 154 -5.59 -4.54 15.66
C PHE A 154 -6.60 -3.99 14.64
N ALA A 155 -6.49 -4.38 13.36
CA ALA A 155 -7.41 -3.92 12.32
C ALA A 155 -8.83 -4.51 12.50
N ILE A 156 -8.97 -5.72 13.06
CA ILE A 156 -10.28 -6.32 13.31
C ILE A 156 -10.89 -5.89 14.65
N TYR A 157 -10.14 -5.17 15.50
CA TYR A 157 -10.59 -4.76 16.83
C TYR A 157 -11.92 -3.97 16.80
N PRO A 158 -12.12 -2.97 15.93
CA PRO A 158 -13.36 -2.20 15.90
C PRO A 158 -14.62 -3.03 15.65
N LEU A 159 -14.49 -4.19 14.99
CA LEU A 159 -15.64 -5.06 14.67
C LEU A 159 -16.26 -5.72 15.91
N PHE A 160 -15.48 -5.88 16.98
CA PHE A 160 -15.90 -6.58 18.20
C PHE A 160 -15.72 -5.74 19.47
N ALA A 161 -15.28 -4.48 19.34
CA ALA A 161 -14.98 -3.60 20.47
C ALA A 161 -16.15 -3.46 21.45
N GLY A 162 -17.40 -3.38 20.96
CA GLY A 162 -18.59 -3.29 21.80
C GLY A 162 -18.97 -4.56 22.57
N SER A 163 -18.31 -5.69 22.28
CA SER A 163 -18.53 -6.96 22.98
C SER A 163 -17.45 -7.28 24.01
N LEU A 164 -16.40 -6.45 24.11
CA LEU A 164 -15.27 -6.68 25.01
C LEU A 164 -15.54 -6.05 26.39
N PRO A 165 -15.22 -6.73 27.50
CA PRO A 165 -15.46 -6.21 28.84
C PRO A 165 -14.36 -5.25 29.32
N GLY A 166 -14.77 -4.27 30.12
CA GLY A 166 -13.85 -3.44 30.90
C GLY A 166 -13.11 -2.40 30.04
N VAL A 167 -11.80 -2.28 30.22
CA VAL A 167 -11.00 -1.22 29.56
C VAL A 167 -10.86 -1.37 28.04
N LEU A 168 -11.27 -2.52 27.49
CA LEU A 168 -11.24 -2.82 26.06
C LEU A 168 -12.60 -2.58 25.37
N GLU A 169 -13.60 -2.10 26.11
CA GLU A 169 -14.91 -1.78 25.58
C GLU A 169 -14.84 -0.50 24.73
N GLY A 170 -15.45 -0.53 23.55
CA GLY A 170 -15.52 0.60 22.63
C GLY A 170 -16.73 0.53 21.70
N SER A 171 -16.89 1.53 20.84
CA SER A 171 -17.94 1.49 19.82
C SER A 171 -17.63 0.41 18.78
N SER A 172 -18.57 -0.51 18.56
CA SER A 172 -18.46 -1.49 17.48
C SER A 172 -18.84 -0.85 16.15
N GLU A 173 -17.97 -0.99 15.15
CA GLU A 173 -18.18 -0.49 13.80
C GLU A 173 -18.46 -1.62 12.82
N SER A 174 -19.19 -1.33 11.74
CA SER A 174 -19.41 -2.31 10.67
C SER A 174 -18.10 -2.58 9.91
N LEU A 175 -18.01 -3.72 9.22
CA LEU A 175 -16.84 -4.03 8.38
C LEU A 175 -16.62 -2.97 7.28
N GLY A 176 -17.72 -2.49 6.69
CA GLY A 176 -17.68 -1.50 5.63
C GLY A 176 -17.20 -0.14 6.14
N ASP A 177 -17.71 0.31 7.28
CA ASP A 177 -17.33 1.58 7.89
C ASP A 177 -15.89 1.53 8.42
N THR A 178 -15.49 0.41 9.02
CA THR A 178 -14.10 0.19 9.46
C THR A 178 -13.11 0.25 8.28
N ALA A 179 -13.45 -0.43 7.17
CA ALA A 179 -12.61 -0.44 5.98
C ALA A 179 -12.59 0.93 5.27
N ALA A 180 -13.72 1.63 5.22
CA ALA A 180 -13.81 2.98 4.72
C ALA A 180 -12.95 3.92 5.56
N PHE A 181 -13.06 3.87 6.88
CA PHE A 181 -12.21 4.65 7.78
C PHE A 181 -10.72 4.37 7.52
N TYR A 182 -10.31 3.10 7.44
CA TYR A 182 -8.90 2.77 7.23
C TYR A 182 -8.33 3.26 5.89
N ALA A 183 -9.11 3.15 4.82
CA ALA A 183 -8.62 3.47 3.48
C ALA A 183 -8.83 4.93 3.09
N LEU A 184 -9.91 5.57 3.58
CA LEU A 184 -10.35 6.90 3.17
C LEU A 184 -9.89 8.00 4.13
N SER A 185 -9.67 7.66 5.41
CA SER A 185 -9.19 8.61 6.41
C SER A 185 -7.68 8.88 6.29
N THR A 186 -7.28 10.06 6.75
CA THR A 186 -5.87 10.46 6.86
C THR A 186 -5.17 9.86 8.06
N GLU A 187 -5.87 9.14 8.94
CA GLU A 187 -5.27 8.67 10.20
C GLU A 187 -4.74 7.24 10.14
N ALA A 188 -5.16 6.46 9.14
CA ALA A 188 -4.83 5.05 9.03
C ALA A 188 -3.85 4.80 7.87
N LEU A 189 -4.35 4.40 6.70
CA LEU A 189 -3.51 4.00 5.57
C LEU A 189 -2.67 5.16 5.02
N ILE A 190 -3.25 6.36 4.94
CA ILE A 190 -2.57 7.61 4.55
C ILE A 190 -2.03 8.34 5.80
N GLY A 191 -1.67 7.57 6.82
CA GLY A 191 -1.16 8.07 8.08
C GLY A 191 0.21 8.71 7.99
N ILE A 192 0.74 9.05 9.17
CA ILE A 192 2.02 9.73 9.35
C ILE A 192 3.17 9.10 8.55
N PRO A 193 3.35 7.75 8.50
CA PRO A 193 4.47 7.16 7.76
C PRO A 193 4.45 7.48 6.26
N ILE A 194 3.29 7.39 5.60
CA ILE A 194 3.15 7.70 4.17
C ILE A 194 3.37 9.20 3.94
N ARG A 195 2.82 10.06 4.81
CA ARG A 195 3.04 11.51 4.72
C ARG A 195 4.50 11.89 4.86
N ALA A 196 5.22 11.31 5.82
CA ALA A 196 6.63 11.55 6.03
C ALA A 196 7.46 11.03 4.84
N PHE A 197 7.13 9.84 4.33
CA PHE A 197 7.80 9.29 3.16
C PHE A 197 7.58 10.18 1.91
N ALA A 198 6.33 10.51 1.61
CA ALA A 198 5.99 11.28 0.41
C ALA A 198 6.36 12.76 0.50
N GLY A 199 6.46 13.33 1.70
CA GLY A 199 6.77 14.75 1.91
C GLY A 199 8.24 15.06 2.23
N LEU A 200 9.00 14.08 2.74
CA LEU A 200 10.39 14.30 3.17
C LEU A 200 11.40 13.39 2.49
N VAL A 201 11.02 12.16 2.13
CA VAL A 201 11.95 11.16 1.58
C VAL A 201 12.00 11.20 0.04
N LEU A 202 10.86 11.40 -0.62
CA LEU A 202 10.75 11.57 -2.07
C LEU A 202 11.16 12.97 -2.53
#